data_AF-A0A936GV96-F1
#
_entry.id   AF-A0A936GV96-F1
#
_cell.length_a   1.000
_cell.length_b   1.000
_cell.length_c   1.000
_cell.angle_alpha   90.00
_cell.angle_beta   90.00
_cell.angle_gamma   90.00
#
_symmetry.space_group_name_H-M   'P 1'
#
loop_
_entity.id
_entity.type
_entity.pdbx_description
1 polymer ?
#
loop_
_entity_poly.entity_id
_entity_poly.type
_entity_poly.pdbx_seq_one_letter_code
_entity_poly.pdbx_strand_id
1 'polypeptide(L)'
;MLDKALIIYRGDQYTSYIYLGLSLFFGVSAAMLFVFTLKIGWFFLAIGLSMLAVFSVGKAVYVYFKAKDRILFFQKLTTLEGDNLETEIQYNQQRLHKKGLNRRRYLYTLLGGFFLLIGGIIFGEKGWAIGSFVPVLLYAGIEFSAGLLSEFRLWEYQRQLEKHQNNP
;
A
#
# COMPACT_ATOMS: atom_id res chain seq x y z
N MET A 1 17.86 -20.12 -2.10
CA MET A 1 16.49 -19.67 -1.80
C MET A 1 16.44 -18.50 -0.81
N LEU A 2 17.35 -18.46 0.17
CA LEU A 2 17.51 -17.31 1.08
C LEU A 2 17.71 -15.97 0.36
N ASP A 3 18.55 -15.91 -0.67
CA ASP A 3 18.76 -14.67 -1.44
C ASP A 3 17.47 -14.12 -2.05
N LYS A 4 16.62 -15.02 -2.55
CA LYS A 4 15.31 -14.65 -3.12
C LYS A 4 14.38 -14.12 -2.03
N ALA A 5 14.33 -14.77 -0.87
CA ALA A 5 13.59 -14.26 0.29
C ALA A 5 14.08 -12.85 0.67
N LEU A 6 15.38 -12.65 0.80
CA LEU A 6 15.99 -11.35 1.11
C LEU A 6 15.65 -10.28 0.06
N ILE A 7 15.67 -10.62 -1.23
CA ILE A 7 15.28 -9.71 -2.31
C ILE A 7 13.81 -9.27 -2.16
N ILE A 8 12.90 -10.19 -1.83
CA ILE A 8 11.48 -9.87 -1.64
C ILE A 8 11.30 -8.89 -0.49
N TYR A 9 11.93 -9.13 0.66
CA TYR A 9 11.79 -8.27 1.84
C TYR A 9 12.53 -6.93 1.69
N ARG A 10 13.68 -6.89 0.99
CA ARG A 10 14.29 -5.61 0.56
C ARG A 10 13.37 -4.85 -0.38
N GLY A 11 12.69 -5.55 -1.28
CA GLY A 11 11.64 -5.01 -2.13
C GLY A 11 10.47 -4.40 -1.36
N ASP A 12 10.12 -4.95 -0.18
CA ASP A 12 9.13 -4.34 0.71
C ASP A 12 9.67 -3.07 1.39
N GLN A 13 10.97 -3.02 1.74
CA GLN A 13 11.61 -1.79 2.24
C GLN A 13 11.60 -0.68 1.19
N TYR A 14 11.86 -0.98 -0.09
CA TYR A 14 11.74 0.01 -1.16
C TYR A 14 10.33 0.59 -1.27
N THR A 15 9.30 -0.25 -1.11
CA THR A 15 7.91 0.23 -1.06
C THR A 15 7.68 1.20 0.11
N SER A 16 8.36 1.04 1.25
CA SER A 16 8.26 1.98 2.37
C SER A 16 8.77 3.37 2.01
N TYR A 17 9.87 3.49 1.26
CA TYR A 17 10.38 4.78 0.78
C TYR A 17 9.43 5.45 -0.22
N ILE A 18 8.71 4.67 -1.03
CA ILE A 18 7.66 5.21 -1.91
C ILE A 18 6.53 5.85 -1.06
N TYR A 19 6.11 5.21 0.04
CA TYR A 19 5.12 5.79 0.95
C TYR A 19 5.63 7.06 1.65
N LEU A 20 6.93 7.15 1.99
CA LEU A 20 7.51 8.40 2.48
C LEU A 20 7.50 9.50 1.42
N GLY A 21 7.84 9.17 0.17
CA GLY A 21 7.76 10.10 -0.95
C GLY A 21 6.33 10.61 -1.19
N LEU A 22 5.33 9.72 -1.14
CA LEU A 22 3.92 10.09 -1.22
C LEU A 22 3.51 10.99 -0.05
N SER A 23 4.00 10.71 1.15
CA SER A 23 3.74 11.58 2.31
C SER A 23 4.24 12.99 2.08
N LEU A 24 5.48 13.14 1.61
CA LEU A 24 6.06 14.44 1.30
C LEU A 24 5.25 15.16 0.21
N PHE A 25 4.91 14.45 -0.86
CA PHE A 25 4.11 15.01 -1.96
C PHE A 25 2.75 15.52 -1.48
N PHE A 26 2.01 14.72 -0.70
CA PHE A 26 0.72 15.11 -0.16
C PHE A 26 0.83 16.23 0.89
N GLY A 27 1.85 16.20 1.73
CA GLY A 27 2.11 17.24 2.73
C GLY A 27 2.40 18.59 2.09
N VAL A 28 3.27 18.62 1.08
CA VAL A 28 3.58 19.85 0.31
C VAL A 28 2.33 20.34 -0.43
N SER A 29 1.59 19.44 -1.08
CA SER A 29 0.34 19.80 -1.78
C SER A 29 -0.71 20.38 -0.82
N ALA A 30 -0.86 19.78 0.37
CA ALA A 30 -1.77 20.27 1.40
C ALA A 30 -1.35 21.66 1.90
N ALA A 31 -0.06 21.87 2.16
CA ALA A 31 0.47 23.16 2.59
C ALA A 31 0.26 24.26 1.52
N MET A 32 0.50 23.94 0.25
CA MET A 32 0.24 24.86 -0.86
C MET A 32 -1.25 25.22 -0.95
N LEU A 33 -2.15 24.25 -0.87
CA LEU A 33 -3.59 24.51 -0.88
C LEU A 33 -4.00 25.38 0.32
N PHE A 34 -3.47 25.11 1.51
CA PHE A 34 -3.78 25.86 2.72
C PHE A 34 -3.33 27.33 2.62
N VAL A 35 -2.15 27.60 2.06
CA VAL A 35 -1.59 28.96 1.97
C VAL A 35 -2.23 29.76 0.82
N PHE A 36 -2.49 29.12 -0.33
CA PHE A 36 -2.86 29.84 -1.56
C PHE A 36 -4.35 29.79 -1.90
N THR A 37 -5.20 29.10 -1.13
CA THR A 37 -6.63 29.00 -1.45
C THR A 37 -7.55 29.47 -0.31
N LEU A 38 -8.52 30.33 -0.66
CA LEU A 38 -9.52 30.87 0.27
C LEU A 38 -10.90 30.21 0.13
N LYS A 39 -11.10 29.28 -0.83
CA LYS A 39 -12.40 28.64 -1.04
C LYS A 39 -12.53 27.39 -0.17
N ILE A 40 -13.71 27.22 0.44
CA ILE A 40 -14.02 26.14 1.39
C ILE A 40 -13.71 24.72 0.85
N GLY A 41 -13.95 24.46 -0.45
CA GLY A 41 -13.70 23.15 -1.05
C GLY A 41 -12.21 22.77 -1.13
N TRP A 42 -11.34 23.75 -1.39
CA TRP A 42 -9.89 23.53 -1.41
C TRP A 42 -9.33 23.34 0.00
N PHE A 43 -9.94 23.98 1.00
CA PHE A 43 -9.62 23.76 2.40
C PHE A 43 -9.93 22.32 2.83
N PHE A 44 -11.09 21.77 2.48
CA PHE A 44 -11.41 20.36 2.74
C PHE A 44 -10.47 19.40 2.02
N LEU A 45 -10.09 19.71 0.77
CA LEU A 45 -9.09 18.93 0.04
C LEU A 45 -7.73 18.95 0.76
N ALA A 46 -7.30 20.11 1.26
CA ALA A 46 -6.04 20.25 2.02
C ALA A 46 -6.05 19.40 3.30
N ILE A 47 -7.17 19.35 4.02
CA ILE A 47 -7.35 18.45 5.18
C ILE A 47 -7.24 17.00 4.75
N GLY A 48 -7.92 16.60 3.67
CA GLY A 48 -7.84 15.24 3.15
C GLY A 48 -6.41 14.83 2.77
N LEU A 49 -5.67 15.71 2.09
CA LEU A 49 -4.27 15.48 1.72
C LEU A 49 -3.34 15.44 2.93
N SER A 50 -3.56 16.26 3.97
CA SER A 50 -2.74 16.21 5.18
C SER A 50 -2.95 14.91 5.96
N MET A 51 -4.19 14.42 6.04
CA MET A 51 -4.48 13.09 6.60
C MET A 51 -3.79 11.98 5.81
N LEU A 52 -3.80 12.04 4.47
CA LEU A 52 -3.09 11.08 3.63
C LEU A 52 -1.57 11.14 3.82
N ALA A 53 -1.02 12.34 4.04
CA ALA A 53 0.40 12.49 4.32
C ALA A 53 0.78 11.76 5.61
N VAL A 54 0.07 12.01 6.71
CA VAL A 54 0.31 11.35 8.01
C VAL A 54 0.10 9.84 7.90
N PHE A 55 -0.97 9.40 7.25
CA PHE A 55 -1.25 7.98 7.04
C PHE A 55 -0.12 7.29 6.27
N SER A 56 0.42 7.96 5.24
CA SER A 56 1.52 7.43 4.42
C SER A 56 2.81 7.30 5.23
N VAL A 57 3.11 8.22 6.17
CA VAL A 57 4.23 8.05 7.12
C VAL A 57 4.02 6.81 7.97
N GLY A 58 2.86 6.69 8.63
CA GLY A 58 2.57 5.56 9.50
C GLY A 58 2.69 4.22 8.78
N LYS A 59 2.21 4.17 7.53
CA LYS A 59 2.32 2.99 6.69
C LYS A 59 3.76 2.69 6.27
N ALA A 60 4.54 3.71 5.89
CA ALA A 60 5.95 3.54 5.58
C ALA A 60 6.71 2.93 6.76
N VAL A 61 6.52 3.50 7.95
CA VAL A 61 7.13 3.01 9.20
C VAL A 61 6.75 1.55 9.44
N TYR A 62 5.46 1.21 9.38
CA TYR A 62 5.00 -0.16 9.59
C TYR A 62 5.62 -1.16 8.60
N VAL A 63 5.64 -0.83 7.30
CA VAL A 63 6.19 -1.70 6.26
C VAL A 63 7.70 -1.88 6.43
N TYR A 64 8.42 -0.79 6.75
CA TYR A 64 9.86 -0.82 6.94
C TYR A 64 10.27 -1.74 8.08
N PHE A 65 9.65 -1.60 9.27
CA PHE A 65 9.98 -2.42 10.43
C PHE A 65 9.63 -3.88 10.18
N LYS A 66 8.44 -4.15 9.64
CA LYS A 66 8.03 -5.53 9.31
C LYS A 66 8.99 -6.21 8.33
N ALA A 67 9.47 -5.49 7.32
CA ALA A 67 10.44 -6.02 6.37
C ALA A 67 11.83 -6.21 7.01
N LYS A 68 12.26 -5.26 7.84
CA LYS A 68 13.54 -5.32 8.57
C LYS A 68 13.62 -6.56 9.47
N ASP A 69 12.56 -6.86 10.21
CA ASP A 69 12.52 -8.01 11.12
C ASP A 69 12.69 -9.33 10.34
N ARG A 70 12.04 -9.47 9.18
CA ARG A 70 12.20 -10.64 8.32
C ARG A 70 13.59 -10.72 7.69
N ILE A 71 14.16 -9.61 7.26
CA ILE A 71 15.53 -9.58 6.74
C ILE A 71 16.52 -10.07 7.80
N LEU A 72 16.41 -9.58 9.03
CA LEU A 72 17.28 -10.00 10.14
C LEU A 72 17.10 -11.48 10.50
N PHE A 73 15.89 -12.01 10.38
CA PHE A 73 15.64 -13.45 10.54
C PHE A 73 16.35 -14.27 9.46
N PHE A 74 16.15 -13.95 8.18
CA PHE A 74 16.75 -14.70 7.08
C PHE A 74 18.27 -14.53 6.97
N GLN A 75 18.84 -13.41 7.43
CA GLN A 75 20.29 -13.22 7.48
C GLN A 75 21.00 -14.14 8.48
N LYS A 76 20.29 -14.65 9.50
CA LYS A 76 20.84 -15.57 10.50
C LYS A 76 20.78 -17.04 10.07
N LEU A 77 20.06 -17.35 9.00
CA LEU A 77 19.89 -18.70 8.48
C LEU A 77 20.96 -19.01 7.43
N THR A 78 21.53 -20.21 7.48
CA THR A 78 22.46 -20.74 6.48
C THR A 78 21.71 -21.42 5.33
N THR A 79 20.62 -22.14 5.63
CA THR A 79 19.73 -22.77 4.66
C THR A 79 18.25 -22.53 5.03
N LEU A 80 17.36 -22.65 4.05
CA LEU A 80 15.92 -22.51 4.24
C LEU A 80 15.24 -23.85 3.95
N GLU A 81 15.17 -24.71 4.96
CA GLU A 81 14.70 -26.10 4.84
C GLU A 81 13.77 -26.49 6.00
N GLY A 82 13.05 -27.60 5.81
CA GLY A 82 12.15 -28.19 6.81
C GLY A 82 11.06 -27.21 7.28
N ASP A 83 10.90 -27.12 8.59
CA ASP A 83 9.84 -26.34 9.25
C ASP A 83 9.90 -24.83 8.91
N ASN A 84 11.11 -24.28 8.67
CA ASN A 84 11.27 -22.89 8.27
C ASN A 84 10.72 -22.60 6.87
N LEU A 85 10.84 -23.57 5.96
CA LEU A 85 10.31 -23.45 4.60
C LEU A 85 8.78 -23.54 4.60
N GLU A 86 8.21 -24.50 5.33
CA GLU A 86 6.75 -24.66 5.45
C GLU A 86 6.10 -23.43 6.10
N THR A 87 6.72 -22.91 7.16
CA THR A 87 6.26 -21.69 7.84
C THR A 87 6.29 -20.48 6.90
N GLU A 88 7.32 -20.34 6.06
CA GLU A 88 7.41 -19.24 5.09
C GLU A 88 6.37 -19.38 3.97
N ILE A 89 6.10 -20.59 3.50
CA ILE A 89 5.05 -20.90 2.52
C ILE A 89 3.68 -20.50 3.08
N GLN A 90 3.33 -20.98 4.28
CA GLN A 90 2.05 -20.64 4.92
C GLN A 90 1.92 -19.13 5.15
N TYR A 91 3.00 -18.48 5.62
CA TYR A 91 3.02 -17.05 5.82
C TYR A 91 2.79 -16.27 4.51
N ASN A 92 3.43 -16.69 3.41
CA ASN A 92 3.28 -16.02 2.13
C ASN A 92 1.88 -16.24 1.52
N GLN A 93 1.28 -17.43 1.69
CA GLN A 93 -0.12 -17.68 1.33
C GLN A 93 -1.09 -16.77 2.08
N GLN A 94 -0.91 -16.60 3.39
CA GLN A 94 -1.72 -15.67 4.18
C GLN A 94 -1.58 -14.22 3.70
N ARG A 95 -0.36 -13.80 3.32
CA ARG A 95 -0.11 -12.46 2.72
C ARG A 95 -0.86 -12.28 1.41
N LEU A 96 -0.83 -13.28 0.53
CA LEU A 96 -1.54 -13.27 -0.76
C LEU A 96 -3.05 -13.17 -0.53
N HIS A 97 -3.62 -13.98 0.37
CA HIS A 97 -5.04 -13.95 0.67
C HIS A 97 -5.49 -12.56 1.19
N LYS A 98 -4.74 -11.99 2.14
CA LYS A 98 -5.01 -10.65 2.66
C LYS A 98 -4.95 -9.57 1.57
N LYS A 99 -3.99 -9.67 0.65
CA LYS A 99 -3.87 -8.74 -0.48
C LYS A 99 -5.03 -8.86 -1.47
N GLY A 100 -5.44 -10.08 -1.81
CA GLY A 100 -6.60 -10.30 -2.68
C GLY A 100 -7.89 -9.71 -2.10
N LEU A 101 -8.10 -9.86 -0.79
CA LEU A 101 -9.26 -9.29 -0.10
C LEU A 101 -9.21 -7.76 -0.07
N ASN A 102 -8.05 -7.18 0.25
CA ASN A 102 -7.86 -5.73 0.22
C ASN A 102 -8.03 -5.14 -1.18
N ARG A 103 -7.53 -5.81 -2.22
CA ARG A 103 -7.69 -5.38 -3.63
C ARG A 103 -9.18 -5.21 -3.98
N ARG A 104 -10.02 -6.18 -3.62
CA ARG A 104 -11.47 -6.10 -3.84
C ARG A 104 -12.09 -4.92 -3.10
N ARG A 105 -11.72 -4.71 -1.84
CA ARG A 105 -12.20 -3.57 -1.04
C ARG A 105 -11.83 -2.24 -1.70
N TYR A 106 -10.57 -2.06 -2.09
CA TYR A 106 -10.12 -0.83 -2.75
C TYR A 106 -10.80 -0.61 -4.11
N LEU A 107 -11.03 -1.67 -4.88
CA LEU A 107 -11.81 -1.58 -6.13
C LEU A 107 -13.25 -1.10 -5.86
N TYR A 108 -13.92 -1.66 -4.85
CA TYR A 108 -15.27 -1.23 -4.47
C TYR A 108 -15.29 0.21 -3.95
N THR A 109 -14.28 0.62 -3.19
CA THR A 109 -14.12 2.01 -2.75
C THR A 109 -13.90 2.96 -3.93
N LEU A 110 -13.12 2.55 -4.94
CA LEU A 110 -12.92 3.34 -6.16
C LEU A 110 -14.22 3.52 -6.94
N LEU A 111 -14.95 2.42 -7.20
CA LEU A 111 -16.22 2.47 -7.93
C LEU A 111 -17.26 3.28 -7.16
N GLY A 112 -17.47 2.96 -5.88
CA GLY A 112 -18.44 3.67 -5.04
C GLY A 112 -18.12 5.15 -4.86
N GLY A 113 -16.85 5.48 -4.59
CA GLY A 113 -16.39 6.87 -4.45
C GLY A 113 -16.53 7.66 -5.75
N PHE A 114 -16.33 7.02 -6.91
CA PHE A 114 -16.50 7.66 -8.21
C PHE A 114 -17.97 8.02 -8.48
N PHE A 115 -18.90 7.10 -8.22
CA PHE A 115 -20.33 7.39 -8.35
C PHE A 115 -20.79 8.49 -7.40
N LEU A 116 -20.30 8.49 -6.14
CA LEU A 116 -20.62 9.55 -5.17
C LEU A 116 -20.02 10.90 -5.56
N LEU A 117 -18.79 10.92 -6.08
CA LEU A 117 -18.15 12.15 -6.58
C LEU A 117 -18.93 12.75 -7.76
N ILE A 118 -19.32 11.92 -8.74
CA ILE A 118 -20.13 12.36 -9.88
C ILE A 118 -21.49 12.90 -9.39
N GLY A 119 -22.17 12.15 -8.51
CA GLY A 119 -23.43 12.59 -7.91
C GLY A 119 -23.28 13.95 -7.25
N GLY A 120 -22.29 14.11 -6.37
CA GLY A 120 -22.03 15.38 -5.67
C GLY A 120 -21.73 16.55 -6.62
N ILE A 121 -21.04 16.30 -7.75
CA ILE A 121 -20.79 17.32 -8.77
C ILE A 121 -22.08 17.72 -9.50
N ILE A 122 -22.93 16.75 -9.83
CA ILE A 122 -24.21 16.97 -10.55
C ILE A 122 -25.21 17.72 -9.68
N PHE A 123 -25.33 17.39 -8.39
CA PHE A 123 -26.28 18.00 -7.45
C PHE A 123 -25.81 19.37 -6.90
N GLY A 124 -24.71 19.93 -7.40
CA GLY A 124 -24.25 21.29 -7.06
C GLY A 124 -23.28 21.38 -5.88
N GLU A 125 -23.03 20.28 -5.16
CA GLU A 125 -22.14 20.20 -3.99
C GLU A 125 -20.65 20.00 -4.37
N LYS A 126 -20.19 20.69 -5.42
CA LYS A 126 -18.88 20.46 -6.04
C LYS A 126 -17.71 20.57 -5.04
N GLY A 127 -17.73 21.58 -4.17
CA GLY A 127 -16.65 21.82 -3.20
C GLY A 127 -16.52 20.72 -2.15
N TRP A 128 -17.65 20.30 -1.58
CA TRP A 128 -17.71 19.24 -0.58
C TRP A 128 -17.39 17.87 -1.20
N ALA A 129 -17.94 17.58 -2.37
CA ALA A 129 -17.69 16.33 -3.08
C ALA A 129 -16.21 16.18 -3.45
N ILE A 130 -15.59 17.23 -4.00
CA ILE A 130 -14.16 17.21 -4.34
C ILE A 130 -13.31 17.06 -3.07
N GLY A 131 -13.58 17.85 -2.02
CA GLY A 131 -12.79 17.85 -0.80
C GLY A 131 -12.83 16.52 -0.03
N SER A 132 -13.93 15.78 -0.10
CA SER A 132 -14.12 14.54 0.65
C SER A 132 -13.82 13.27 -0.16
N PHE A 133 -14.28 13.16 -1.41
CA PHE A 133 -14.13 11.93 -2.19
C PHE A 133 -12.81 11.82 -2.93
N VAL A 134 -12.19 12.93 -3.35
CA VAL A 134 -10.90 12.88 -4.07
C VAL A 134 -9.78 12.25 -3.23
N PRO A 135 -9.58 12.63 -1.94
CA PRO A 135 -8.59 11.96 -1.10
C PRO A 135 -8.83 10.46 -0.95
N VAL A 136 -10.09 10.05 -0.77
CA VAL A 136 -10.47 8.64 -0.63
C VAL A 136 -10.16 7.86 -1.90
N LEU A 137 -10.51 8.42 -3.07
CA LEU A 137 -10.25 7.81 -4.37
C LEU A 137 -8.74 7.73 -4.67
N LEU A 138 -7.99 8.78 -4.38
CA LEU A 138 -6.53 8.79 -4.53
C LEU A 138 -5.89 7.68 -3.69
N TYR A 139 -6.28 7.59 -2.41
CA TYR A 139 -5.77 6.55 -1.53
C TYR A 139 -6.12 5.14 -2.03
N ALA A 140 -7.39 4.90 -2.34
CA ALA A 140 -7.84 3.60 -2.85
C ALA A 140 -7.13 3.23 -4.16
N GLY A 141 -6.87 4.20 -5.05
CA GLY A 141 -6.15 4.01 -6.30
C GLY A 141 -4.67 3.63 -6.10
N ILE A 142 -3.98 4.33 -5.19
CA ILE A 142 -2.60 4.02 -4.81
C ILE A 142 -2.52 2.62 -4.21
N GLU A 143 -3.39 2.31 -3.25
CA GLU A 143 -3.44 1.00 -2.59
C GLU A 143 -3.77 -0.14 -3.53
N PHE A 144 -4.69 0.09 -4.47
CA PHE A 144 -5.05 -0.88 -5.49
C PHE A 144 -3.84 -1.17 -6.39
N SER A 145 -3.16 -0.13 -6.88
CA SER A 145 -2.01 -0.27 -7.78
C SER A 145 -0.81 -0.90 -7.09
N ALA A 146 -0.47 -0.45 -5.88
CA ALA A 146 0.59 -1.05 -5.07
C ALA A 146 0.23 -2.49 -4.66
N GLY A 147 -1.04 -2.75 -4.39
CA GLY A 147 -1.60 -4.07 -4.12
C GLY A 147 -1.34 -5.05 -5.26
N LEU A 148 -1.67 -4.67 -6.49
CA LEU A 148 -1.44 -5.48 -7.70
C LEU A 148 0.04 -5.82 -7.91
N LEU A 149 0.91 -4.81 -7.86
CA LEU A 149 2.35 -5.01 -8.07
C LEU A 149 2.95 -5.96 -7.04
N SER A 150 2.58 -5.78 -5.77
CA SER A 150 3.06 -6.62 -4.68
C SER A 150 2.46 -8.03 -4.71
N GLU A 151 1.22 -8.19 -5.16
CA GLU A 151 0.59 -9.49 -5.34
C GLU A 151 1.31 -10.30 -6.44
N PHE A 152 1.61 -9.70 -7.58
CA PHE A 152 2.39 -10.33 -8.66
C PHE A 152 3.74 -10.87 -8.15
N ARG A 153 4.48 -10.03 -7.42
CA ARG A 153 5.78 -10.41 -6.82
C ARG A 153 5.65 -11.57 -5.83
N LEU A 154 4.60 -11.57 -5.00
CA LEU A 154 4.40 -12.62 -3.99
C LEU A 154 3.92 -13.93 -4.60
N TRP A 155 3.19 -13.90 -5.71
CA TRP A 155 2.82 -15.11 -6.46
C TRP A 155 4.03 -15.79 -7.06
N GLU A 156 4.92 -15.03 -7.69
CA GLU A 156 6.16 -15.60 -8.23
C GLU A 156 7.04 -16.15 -7.11
N TYR A 157 7.12 -15.46 -5.97
CA TYR A 157 7.83 -15.96 -4.80
C TYR A 157 7.21 -17.25 -4.24
N GLN A 158 5.88 -17.32 -4.14
CA GLN A 158 5.15 -18.51 -3.70
C GLN A 158 5.49 -19.72 -4.57
N ARG A 159 5.41 -19.54 -5.89
CA ARG A 159 5.73 -20.58 -6.87
C ARG A 159 7.16 -21.11 -6.70
N GLN A 160 8.11 -20.22 -6.40
CA GLN A 160 9.48 -20.60 -6.17
C GLN A 160 9.67 -21.38 -4.87
N LEU A 161 8.99 -20.99 -3.79
CA LEU A 161 9.02 -21.70 -2.51
C LEU A 161 8.47 -23.13 -2.65
N GLU A 162 7.31 -23.29 -3.27
CA GLU A 162 6.68 -24.60 -3.50
C GLU A 162 7.53 -25.49 -4.42
N LYS A 163 8.16 -24.90 -5.46
CA LYS A 163 9.07 -25.65 -6.34
C LYS A 163 10.28 -26.20 -5.58
N HIS A 164 10.80 -25.47 -4.61
CA HIS A 164 11.94 -25.92 -3.80
C HIS A 164 11.53 -26.96 -2.75
N GLN A 165 10.31 -26.88 -2.21
CA GLN A 165 9.78 -27.93 -1.34
C GLN A 165 9.62 -29.26 -2.09
N ASN A 166 9.17 -29.22 -3.35
CA ASN A 166 8.93 -30.41 -4.16
C ASN A 166 10.18 -30.96 -4.86
N ASN A 167 11.27 -30.18 -4.92
CA ASN A 167 12.58 -30.58 -5.45
C ASN A 167 13.69 -30.01 -4.55
N PRO A 168 13.92 -30.62 -3.38
CA PRO A 168 14.93 -30.16 -2.42
C PRO A 168 16.35 -30.21 -2.99
#